data_AF-A0A1M2HQN3-F1
#
_entry.id   AF-A0A1M2HQN3-F1
#
_cell.length_a   1.000
_cell.length_b   1.000
_cell.length_c   1.000
_cell.angle_alpha   90.00
_cell.angle_beta   90.00
_cell.angle_gamma   90.00
#
_symmetry.space_group_name_H-M   'P 1'
#
loop_
_entity.id
_entity.type
_entity.pdbx_description
1 polymer ?
#
loop_
_entity_poly.entity_id
_entity_poly.type
_entity_poly.pdbx_seq_one_letter_code
_entity_poly.pdbx_strand_id
1 'polypeptide(L)'
;MDNNTISLQELLDCISRLRDDVNALTVAFSYLALSIPREQMQPTLASLLLESRNPKWSQEQQNSFKWLVALLEEKYAGKITISVESSENQ
;
A
#
# COMPACT_ATOMS: atom_id res chain seq x y z
N MET A 1 -15.53 2.38 34.56
CA MET A 1 -14.78 1.96 33.36
C MET A 1 -14.55 0.49 33.54
N ASP A 2 -15.32 -0.32 32.83
CA ASP A 2 -15.25 -1.78 32.96
C ASP A 2 -13.93 -2.24 32.34
N ASN A 3 -13.13 -2.96 33.12
CA ASN A 3 -11.92 -3.59 32.64
C ASN A 3 -12.33 -4.74 31.72
N ASN A 4 -12.54 -4.46 30.43
CA ASN A 4 -12.74 -5.47 29.41
C ASN A 4 -11.44 -6.28 29.26
N THR A 5 -11.31 -7.32 30.09
CA THR A 5 -10.25 -8.32 29.95
C THR A 5 -10.59 -9.22 28.78
N ILE A 6 -9.78 -9.18 27.73
CA ILE A 6 -9.89 -10.13 26.61
C ILE A 6 -9.19 -11.43 27.00
N SER A 7 -9.71 -12.57 26.56
CA SER A 7 -9.01 -13.84 26.72
C SER A 7 -7.78 -13.91 25.80
N LEU A 8 -6.81 -14.77 26.15
CA LEU A 8 -5.64 -15.00 25.31
C LEU A 8 -6.04 -15.50 23.91
N GLN A 9 -7.08 -16.33 23.80
CA GLN A 9 -7.54 -16.84 22.51
C GLN A 9 -8.12 -15.70 21.65
N GLU A 10 -8.95 -14.85 22.23
CA GLU A 10 -9.51 -13.69 21.51
C GLU A 10 -8.40 -12.72 21.06
N LEU A 11 -7.34 -12.55 21.85
CA LEU A 11 -6.17 -11.77 21.43
C LEU A 11 -5.47 -12.40 20.22
N LEU A 12 -5.23 -13.72 20.25
CA LEU A 12 -4.57 -14.44 19.15
C LEU A 12 -5.41 -14.40 17.87
N ASP A 13 -6.73 -14.53 18.00
CA ASP A 13 -7.65 -14.42 16.87
C ASP A 13 -7.64 -12.99 16.30
N CYS A 14 -7.64 -11.97 17.16
CA CYS A 14 -7.51 -10.57 16.73
C CYS A 14 -6.20 -10.30 15.99
N ILE A 15 -5.07 -10.80 16.50
CA ILE A 15 -3.75 -10.66 15.87
C ILE A 15 -3.73 -11.34 14.50
N SER A 16 -4.32 -12.54 14.40
CA SER A 16 -4.38 -13.30 13.15
C SER A 16 -5.17 -12.55 12.08
N ARG A 17 -6.34 -12.01 12.44
CA ARG A 17 -7.16 -11.17 11.54
C ARG A 17 -6.43 -9.91 11.11
N LEU A 18 -5.78 -9.21 12.04
CA LEU A 18 -4.99 -8.02 11.71
C LEU A 18 -3.87 -8.34 10.72
N ARG A 19 -3.19 -9.47 10.89
CA ARG A 19 -2.14 -9.91 9.96
C ARG A 19 -2.70 -10.16 8.56
N ASP A 20 -3.86 -10.82 8.48
CA ASP A 20 -4.49 -11.13 7.20
C ASP A 20 -4.97 -9.85 6.49
N ASP A 21 -5.53 -8.89 7.23
CA ASP A 21 -5.91 -7.56 6.72
C ASP A 21 -4.69 -6.77 6.23
N VAL A 22 -3.58 -6.78 6.99
CA VAL A 22 -2.32 -6.13 6.59
C VAL A 22 -1.76 -6.77 5.31
N ASN A 23 -1.79 -8.10 5.20
CA ASN A 23 -1.35 -8.80 4.00
C ASN A 23 -2.21 -8.41 2.79
N ALA A 24 -3.53 -8.38 2.93
CA ALA A 24 -4.44 -7.97 1.86
C ALA A 24 -4.16 -6.53 1.41
N LEU A 25 -3.90 -5.63 2.36
CA LEU A 25 -3.56 -4.24 2.07
C LEU A 25 -2.20 -4.12 1.35
N THR A 26 -1.18 -4.87 1.79
CA THR A 26 0.12 -4.93 1.11
C THR A 26 -0.03 -5.39 -0.34
N VAL A 27 -0.83 -6.45 -0.59
CA VAL A 27 -1.11 -6.93 -1.94
C VAL A 27 -1.78 -5.84 -2.76
N ALA A 28 -2.85 -5.21 -2.27
CA ALA A 28 -3.54 -4.14 -2.98
C ALA A 28 -2.60 -2.97 -3.35
N PHE A 29 -1.75 -2.53 -2.43
CA PHE A 29 -0.76 -1.47 -2.70
C PHE A 29 0.28 -1.88 -3.75
N SER A 30 0.66 -3.16 -3.82
CA SER A 30 1.60 -3.63 -4.85
C SER A 30 1.04 -3.50 -6.28
N TYR A 31 -0.28 -3.57 -6.45
CA TYR A 31 -0.98 -3.37 -7.73
C TYR A 31 -1.35 -1.91 -8.00
N LEU A 32 -1.22 -1.01 -7.02
CA LEU A 32 -1.65 0.38 -7.16
C LEU A 32 -0.88 1.09 -8.28
N ALA A 33 0.43 0.87 -8.38
CA ALA A 33 1.24 1.44 -9.46
C ALA A 33 0.80 1.00 -10.86
N LEU A 34 0.28 -0.22 -10.98
CA LEU A 34 -0.23 -0.78 -12.24
C LEU A 34 -1.60 -0.21 -12.62
N SER A 35 -2.33 0.30 -11.63
CA SER A 35 -3.70 0.80 -11.79
C SER A 35 -3.73 2.29 -12.14
N ILE A 36 -2.61 3.01 -11.98
CA ILE A 36 -2.50 4.43 -12.30
C ILE A 36 -2.04 4.56 -13.77
N PRO A 37 -2.83 5.23 -14.64
CA PRO A 37 -2.41 5.51 -16.01
C PRO A 37 -1.08 6.28 -16.04
N ARG A 38 -0.23 5.98 -17.03
CA ARG A 38 1.13 6.53 -17.09
C ARG A 38 1.14 8.06 -17.10
N GLU A 39 0.17 8.65 -17.78
CA GLU A 39 -0.03 10.09 -17.92
C GLU A 39 -0.40 10.74 -16.58
N GLN A 40 -1.04 9.97 -15.69
CA GLN A 40 -1.44 10.41 -14.35
C GLN A 40 -0.39 10.12 -13.29
N MET A 41 0.67 9.36 -13.60
CA MET A 41 1.69 9.01 -12.60
C MET A 41 2.43 10.24 -12.07
N GLN A 42 2.92 11.10 -12.97
CA GLN A 42 3.63 12.33 -12.60
C GLN A 42 2.81 13.27 -11.70
N PRO A 43 1.55 13.64 -12.05
CA PRO A 43 0.74 14.46 -11.16
C PRO A 43 0.42 13.75 -9.85
N THR A 44 0.20 12.43 -9.86
CA THR A 44 -0.03 11.65 -8.63
C THR A 44 1.17 11.71 -7.69
N LEU A 45 2.39 11.49 -8.19
CA LEU A 45 3.62 11.58 -7.41
C LEU A 45 3.81 12.99 -6.82
N ALA A 46 3.56 14.03 -7.62
CA ALA A 46 3.65 15.42 -7.15
C ALA A 46 2.66 15.71 -6.01
N SER A 47 1.42 15.24 -6.12
CA SER A 47 0.42 15.37 -5.06
C SER A 47 0.81 14.63 -3.79
N LEU A 48 1.32 13.40 -3.90
CA LEU A 48 1.77 12.62 -2.73
C LEU A 48 2.99 13.26 -2.04
N LEU A 49 3.93 13.80 -2.82
CA LEU A 49 5.08 14.55 -2.29
C LEU A 49 4.63 15.81 -1.54
N LEU A 50 3.61 16.51 -2.04
CA LEU A 50 3.04 17.67 -1.34
C LEU A 50 2.43 17.24 0.00
N GLU A 51 1.60 16.20 0.01
CA GLU A 51 1.00 15.68 1.25
C GLU A 51 2.05 15.18 2.24
N SER A 52 3.17 14.62 1.77
CA SER A 52 4.27 14.19 2.64
C SER A 52 4.93 15.30 3.47
N ARG A 53 4.69 16.57 3.11
CA ARG A 53 5.20 17.77 3.79
C ARG A 53 4.10 18.56 4.48
N ASN A 54 2.85 18.09 4.40
CA ASN A 54 1.70 18.81 4.92
C ASN A 54 1.69 18.72 6.46
N PRO A 55 1.73 19.87 7.17
CA PRO A 55 1.78 19.89 8.63
C PRO A 55 0.47 19.44 9.31
N LYS A 56 -0.60 19.21 8.53
CA LYS A 56 -1.86 18.63 9.03
C LYS A 56 -1.72 17.14 9.40
N TRP A 57 -0.71 16.45 8.87
CA TRP A 57 -0.47 15.04 9.10
C TRP A 57 0.54 14.79 10.23
N SER A 58 0.40 13.66 10.92
CA SER A 58 1.41 13.18 11.85
C SER A 58 2.70 12.81 11.12
N GLN A 59 3.80 12.64 11.87
CA GLN A 59 5.08 12.27 11.27
C GLN A 59 5.01 10.89 10.60
N GLU A 60 4.27 9.95 11.18
CA GLU A 60 4.03 8.62 10.63
C GLU A 60 3.27 8.70 9.31
N GLN A 61 2.20 9.49 9.25
CA GLN A 61 1.41 9.68 8.04
C GLN A 61 2.23 10.33 6.92
N GLN A 62 3.03 11.35 7.24
CA GLN A 62 3.98 11.94 6.30
C GLN A 62 4.99 10.91 5.77
N ASN A 63 5.48 10.02 6.63
CA ASN A 63 6.39 8.95 6.22
C ASN A 63 5.70 7.91 5.34
N SER A 64 4.43 7.60 5.58
CA SER A 64 3.62 6.74 4.71
C SER A 64 3.49 7.33 3.30
N PHE A 65 3.27 8.65 3.16
CA PHE A 65 3.27 9.30 1.85
C PHE A 65 4.63 9.19 1.13
N LYS A 66 5.74 9.41 1.85
CA LYS A 66 7.10 9.25 1.27
C LYS A 66 7.35 7.82 0.80
N TRP A 67 6.96 6.84 1.62
CA TRP A 67 7.06 5.43 1.25
C TRP A 67 6.24 5.11 0.00
N LEU A 68 5.01 5.63 -0.10
CA LEU A 68 4.16 5.41 -1.26
C LEU A 68 4.74 6.02 -2.53
N VAL A 69 5.33 7.23 -2.45
CA VAL A 69 6.04 7.85 -3.58
C VAL A 69 7.17 6.94 -4.06
N ALA A 70 8.04 6.46 -3.16
CA ALA A 70 9.15 5.60 -3.51
C ALA A 70 8.68 4.28 -4.17
N LEU A 71 7.62 3.68 -3.64
CA LEU A 71 7.01 2.47 -4.21
C LEU A 71 6.51 2.69 -5.64
N LEU A 72 5.80 3.80 -5.87
CA LEU A 72 5.26 4.14 -7.18
C LEU A 72 6.38 4.50 -8.17
N GLU A 73 7.41 5.22 -7.74
CA GLU A 73 8.58 5.57 -8.54
C GLU A 73 9.37 4.34 -8.98
N GLU A 74 9.63 3.38 -8.08
CA GLU A 74 10.32 2.13 -8.41
C GLU A 74 9.56 1.36 -9.50
N LYS A 75 8.23 1.25 -9.35
CA LYS A 75 7.37 0.56 -10.31
C LYS A 75 7.21 1.33 -11.63
N TYR A 76 7.22 2.65 -11.60
CA TYR A 76 7.15 3.50 -12.80
C TYR A 76 8.47 3.55 -13.58
N ALA A 77 9.60 3.59 -12.87
CA ALA A 77 10.94 3.58 -13.46
C ALA A 77 11.34 2.20 -13.96
N GLY A 78 10.84 1.14 -13.32
CA GLY A 78 10.89 -0.22 -13.85
C GLY A 78 10.01 -0.33 -15.09
N LYS A 79 10.59 -0.76 -16.22
CA LYS A 79 9.79 -1.34 -17.32
C LYS A 79 9.04 -2.54 -16.74
N ILE A 80 7.78 -2.37 -16.35
CA ILE A 80 6.93 -3.50 -15.99
C ILE A 80 6.57 -4.20 -17.30
N THR A 81 7.45 -5.10 -17.76
CA THR A 81 7.05 -6.19 -18.65
C THR A 81 6.20 -7.12 -17.81
N ILE A 82 4.88 -6.92 -17.85
CA ILE A 82 3.94 -7.97 -17.52
C ILE A 82 4.12 -9.01 -18.63
N SER A 83 4.90 -10.07 -18.37
CA SER A 83 4.84 -11.27 -19.21
C SER A 83 3.45 -11.85 -18.99
N VAL A 84 2.54 -11.58 -19.92
CA VAL A 84 1.38 -12.43 -20.11
C VAL A 84 1.96 -13.75 -20.60
N GLU A 85 2.04 -14.76 -19.73
CA GLU A 85 2.10 -16.13 -20.20
C GLU A 85 0.83 -16.35 -21.03
N SER A 86 0.99 -16.30 -22.35
CA SER A 86 -0.02 -16.77 -23.28
C SER A 86 -0.20 -18.26 -23.00
N SER A 87 -1.26 -18.59 -22.27
CA SER A 87 -1.79 -19.96 -22.27
C SER A 87 -2.37 -20.22 -23.65
N GLU A 88 -1.50 -20.47 -24.63
CA GLU A 88 -1.89 -21.13 -25.86
C GLU A 88 -2.22 -22.58 -25.48
N ASN A 89 -3.52 -22.87 -25.48
CA ASN A 89 -4.04 -24.22 -25.46
C ASN A 89 -3.42 -25.02 -26.61
N GLN A 90 -2.78 -26.16 -26.30
CA GLN A 90 -2.56 -27.26 -27.22
C GLN A 90 -3.24 -28.51 -26.70
#